data_AF-A0AAJ3NSX9-F1
#
_entry.id   AF-A0AAJ3NSX9-F1
#
_cell.length_a   1.000
_cell.length_b   1.000
_cell.length_c   1.000
_cell.angle_alpha   90.00
_cell.angle_beta   90.00
_cell.angle_gamma   90.00
#
_symmetry.space_group_name_H-M   'P 1'
#
loop_
_entity.id
_entity.type
_entity.pdbx_description
1 polymer ?
#
loop_
_entity_poly.entity_id
_entity_poly.type
_entity_poly.pdbx_seq_one_letter_code
_entity_poly.pdbx_strand_id
1 'polypeptide(L)' 'MKVTVSGACQGHNRCLLFDTDVFVSDDLGYVTAAGDGVVPDNEREAVALAALNCPERAIIIAEENS' A
#
# COMPACT_ATOMS: atom_id res chain seq x y z
N MET A 1 -8.96 -5.48 -6.56
CA MET A 1 -7.80 -4.62 -6.88
C MET A 1 -6.56 -5.25 -6.27
N LYS A 2 -5.40 -4.97 -6.84
CA LYS A 2 -4.11 -5.44 -6.33
C LYS A 2 -3.19 -4.27 -6.07
N VAL A 3 -2.44 -4.30 -4.98
CA VAL A 3 -1.50 -3.24 -4.60
C VAL A 3 -0.07 -3.76 -4.55
N THR A 4 0.87 -2.92 -4.98
CA THR A 4 2.31 -3.14 -4.81
C THR A 4 2.96 -1.86 -4.31
N VAL A 5 4.08 -1.97 -3.59
CA VAL A 5 4.90 -0.83 -3.19
C VAL A 5 6.23 -0.90 -3.95
N SER A 6 6.51 0.13 -4.73
CA SER A 6 7.74 0.22 -5.53
C SER A 6 8.94 0.64 -4.69
N GLY A 7 10.13 0.50 -5.28
CA GLY A 7 11.40 0.96 -4.67
C GLY A 7 11.52 2.48 -4.47
N ALA A 8 10.52 3.28 -4.88
CA ALA A 8 10.46 4.70 -4.54
C ALA A 8 10.14 4.94 -3.05
N CYS A 9 9.68 3.92 -2.32
CA CYS A 9 9.38 4.01 -0.89
C CYS A 9 10.58 4.53 -0.08
N GLN A 10 10.36 5.57 0.72
CA GLN A 10 11.37 6.16 1.64
C GLN A 10 10.98 6.03 3.12
N GLY A 11 10.09 5.09 3.46
CA GLY A 11 9.75 4.77 4.85
C GLY A 11 9.02 5.87 5.63
N HIS A 12 8.19 6.67 4.95
CA HIS A 12 7.36 7.68 5.61
C HIS A 12 6.25 7.10 6.50
N ASN A 13 5.92 5.82 6.32
CA ASN A 13 4.93 5.07 7.11
C ASN A 13 3.53 5.69 7.19
N ARG A 14 3.19 6.61 6.27
CA ARG A 14 1.85 7.20 6.17
C ARG A 14 0.80 6.18 5.76
N CYS A 15 1.15 5.20 4.94
CA CYS A 15 0.25 4.11 4.54
C CYS A 15 -0.23 3.28 5.74
N LEU A 16 0.62 3.07 6.74
CA LEU A 16 0.26 2.34 7.96
C LEU A 16 -0.82 3.05 8.79
N LEU A 17 -1.05 4.35 8.58
CA LEU A 17 -2.14 5.08 9.23
C LEU A 17 -3.51 4.75 8.62
N PHE A 18 -3.53 4.26 7.39
CA PHE A 18 -4.76 3.92 6.67
C PHE A 18 -5.08 2.44 6.80
N ASP A 19 -4.06 1.58 6.68
CA ASP A 19 -4.27 0.14 6.68
C ASP A 19 -2.97 -0.60 7.06
N THR A 20 -2.96 -1.26 8.22
CA THR A 20 -1.83 -2.09 8.67
C THR A 20 -1.94 -3.53 8.24
N ASP A 21 -3.10 -3.95 7.73
CA ASP A 21 -3.32 -5.32 7.27
C ASP A 21 -2.84 -5.47 5.82
N VAL A 22 -3.00 -4.42 5.01
CA VAL A 22 -2.50 -4.36 3.63
C VAL A 22 -1.04 -3.91 3.54
N PHE A 23 -0.57 -3.04 4.44
CA PHE A 23 0.78 -2.48 4.39
C PHE A 23 1.62 -2.90 5.60
N VAL A 24 2.79 -3.48 5.34
CA VAL A 24 3.70 -3.97 6.38
C VAL A 24 5.05 -3.28 6.24
N SER A 25 5.55 -2.72 7.34
CA SER A 25 6.91 -2.17 7.43
C SER A 25 7.90 -3.25 7.87
N ASP A 26 9.09 -3.25 7.29
CA ASP A 26 10.24 -3.97 7.81
C ASP A 26 10.97 -3.18 8.91
N ASP A 27 12.04 -3.76 9.46
CA ASP A 27 12.88 -3.17 10.52
C ASP A 27 13.65 -1.92 10.06
N LEU A 28 13.80 -1.72 8.75
CA LEU A 28 14.45 -0.54 8.16
C LEU A 28 13.44 0.57 7.83
N GLY A 29 12.15 0.33 8.05
CA GLY A 29 11.07 1.28 7.79
C GLY A 29 10.54 1.22 6.37
N TYR A 30 11.01 0.33 5.50
CA TYR A 30 10.47 0.20 4.16
C TYR A 30 9.17 -0.61 4.19
N VAL A 31 8.19 -0.15 3.43
CA VAL A 31 6.86 -0.76 3.40
C VAL A 31 6.67 -1.60 2.16
N THR A 32 6.09 -2.79 2.33
CA THR A 32 5.60 -3.68 1.26
C THR A 32 4.11 -3.97 1.42
N ALA A 33 3.46 -4.43 0.35
CA ALA A 33 2.12 -4.99 0.46
C ALA A 33 2.16 -6.33 1.19
N ALA A 34 1.15 -6.62 2.01
CA ALA A 34 1.01 -7.90 2.68
C ALA A 34 0.63 -9.01 1.70
N GLY A 35 1.14 -10.22 1.93
CA GLY A 35 0.81 -11.39 1.13
C GLY A 35 1.09 -11.18 -0.36
N ASP A 36 0.09 -11.47 -1.19
CA ASP A 36 0.15 -11.26 -2.63
C ASP A 36 -0.29 -9.86 -3.06
N GLY A 37 -0.73 -9.00 -2.13
CA GLY A 37 -1.22 -7.65 -2.40
C GLY A 37 -2.67 -7.59 -2.89
N VAL A 38 -3.44 -8.67 -2.83
CA VAL A 38 -4.89 -8.63 -3.06
C VAL A 38 -5.56 -7.86 -1.93
N VAL A 39 -6.35 -6.84 -2.29
CA VAL A 39 -7.03 -5.98 -1.33
C VAL A 39 -8.52 -6.37 -1.24
N PRO A 40 -9.01 -6.77 -0.05
CA PRO A 40 -10.42 -6.96 0.23
C PRO A 40 -11.30 -5.76 -0.12
N ASP A 41 -12.56 -6.01 -0.49
CA ASP A 41 -13.49 -4.96 -0.93
C ASP A 41 -13.72 -3.86 0.10
N ASN A 42 -13.71 -4.22 1.39
CA ASN A 42 -13.87 -3.29 2.53
C ASN A 42 -12.61 -2.44 2.81
N GLU A 43 -11.47 -2.75 2.22
CA GLU A 43 -10.18 -2.06 2.44
C GLU A 43 -9.76 -1.18 1.25
N ARG A 44 -10.46 -1.32 0.10
CA ARG A 44 -10.11 -0.61 -1.15
C ARG A 44 -10.05 0.90 -1.00
N GLU A 45 -10.98 1.49 -0.24
CA GLU A 45 -11.00 2.94 0.00
C GLU A 45 -9.78 3.39 0.84
N ALA A 46 -9.45 2.64 1.90
CA ALA A 46 -8.28 2.92 2.73
C ALA A 46 -6.99 2.84 1.92
N VAL A 47 -6.85 1.82 1.07
CA VAL A 47 -5.69 1.66 0.16
C VAL A 47 -5.61 2.79 -0.87
N ALA A 48 -6.74 3.22 -1.43
CA ALA A 48 -6.76 4.37 -2.34
C ALA A 48 -6.31 5.66 -1.65
N LEU A 49 -6.77 5.90 -0.41
CA LEU A 49 -6.33 7.04 0.40
C LEU A 49 -4.84 6.95 0.76
N ALA A 50 -4.35 5.77 1.09
CA ALA A 50 -2.92 5.53 1.35
C ALA A 50 -2.08 5.89 0.12
N ALA A 51 -2.50 5.47 -1.08
CA ALA A 51 -1.82 5.79 -2.33
C ALA A 51 -1.76 7.30 -2.59
N LEU A 52 -2.87 8.03 -2.38
CA LEU A 52 -2.93 9.48 -2.51
C LEU A 52 -2.06 10.22 -1.49
N ASN A 53 -1.83 9.61 -0.33
CA ASN A 53 -1.08 10.20 0.78
C ASN A 53 0.39 9.79 0.84
N CYS A 54 0.85 8.92 -0.06
CA CYS A 54 2.25 8.56 -0.17
C CYS A 54 3.05 9.72 -0.81
N PRO A 55 3.99 10.36 -0.10
CA PRO A 55 4.75 11.49 -0.65
C PRO A 55 5.56 11.10 -1.89
N GLU A 56 6.04 9.85 -1.89
CA GLU A 56 6.87 9.28 -2.95
C GLU A 56 6.07 8.66 -4.10
N ARG A 57 4.74 8.66 -4.00
CA ARG A 57 3.84 7.95 -4.95
C ARG A 57 4.26 6.49 -5.18
N ALA A 58 4.77 5.84 -4.13
CA ALA A 58 5.35 4.50 -4.22
C ALA A 58 4.30 3.38 -4.29
N ILE A 59 3.05 3.66 -3.91
CA ILE A 59 1.95 2.69 -3.87
C ILE A 59 1.28 2.65 -5.25
N ILE A 60 1.32 1.48 -5.88
CA ILE A 60 0.79 1.24 -7.23
C ILE A 60 -0.43 0.33 -7.10
N ILE A 61 -1.56 0.80 -7.63
CA ILE A 61 -2.82 0.07 -7.67
C ILE A 61 -3.05 -0.45 -9.09
N ALA A 62 -3.30 -1.75 -9.22
CA ALA A 62 -3.77 -2.39 -10.43
C ALA A 62 -5.23 -2.84 -10.24
N GLU A 63 -6.11 -2.46 -11.17
CA GLU A 63 -7.44 -3.05 -11.26
C GLU A 63 -7.33 -4.41 -11.96
N GLU A 64 -7.96 -5.44 -11.39
CA GLU A 64 -8.12 -6.71 -12.08
C GLU A 64 -9.26 -6.53 -13.09
N ASN A 65 -8.91 -6.44 -14.37
CA ASN A 65 -9.91 -6.57 -15.43
C ASN A 65 -10.44 -8.01 -15.39
N SER A 66 -11.74 -8.14 -15.11
CA SER A 66 -12.49 -9.40 -15.16
C SER A 66 -12.37 -10.09 -16.51
#